data_AF-A0A7K2KVQ6-F1
#
_entry.id   AF-A0A7K2KVQ6-F1
#
_cell.length_a   1.000
_cell.length_b   1.000
_cell.length_c   1.000
_cell.angle_alpha   90.00
_cell.angle_beta   90.00
_cell.angle_gamma   90.00
#
_symmetry.space_group_name_H-M   'P 1'
#
loop_
_entity.id
_entity.type
_entity.pdbx_description
1 polymer ?
#
loop_
_entity_poly.entity_id
_entity_poly.type
_entity_poly.pdbx_seq_one_letter_code
_entity_poly.pdbx_strand_id
1 'polypeptide(L)'
;DGAAVATRIDTFDYAVDSFDPLVRACTGAGTWSYDPAQGPYSQQVDVSIDACPVATDSWSLYGTHESPKLFTFIGDPDSWELYTLRRD
;
A
#
# COMPACT_ATOMS: atom_id res chain seq x y z
N ASP A 1 13.57 -3.51 6.92
CA ASP A 1 12.97 -4.70 6.29
C ASP A 1 12.34 -5.57 7.36
N GLY A 2 11.28 -6.31 7.01
CA GLY A 2 10.59 -7.19 7.95
C GLY A 2 9.33 -7.85 7.38
N ALA A 3 8.50 -8.40 8.27
CA ALA A 3 7.23 -9.01 7.91
C ALA A 3 6.10 -7.97 7.84
N ALA A 4 5.16 -8.19 6.92
CA ALA A 4 3.95 -7.38 6.74
C ALA A 4 2.71 -8.28 6.71
N VAL A 5 1.58 -7.76 7.20
CA VAL A 5 0.29 -8.45 7.18
C VAL A 5 -0.76 -7.49 6.64
N ALA A 6 -1.50 -7.94 5.63
CA ALA A 6 -2.68 -7.26 5.11
C ALA A 6 -3.93 -7.96 5.63
N THR A 7 -4.86 -7.19 6.18
CA THR A 7 -6.18 -7.70 6.57
C THR A 7 -7.28 -6.84 5.98
N ARG A 8 -8.20 -7.47 5.23
CA ARG A 8 -9.39 -6.79 4.66
C ARG A 8 -9.04 -5.56 3.82
N ILE A 9 -8.06 -5.70 2.92
CA ILE A 9 -7.76 -4.67 1.92
C ILE A 9 -8.54 -5.00 0.66
N ASP A 10 -9.35 -4.08 0.17
CA ASP A 10 -10.02 -4.21 -1.13
C ASP A 10 -9.20 -3.46 -2.19
N THR A 11 -8.73 -4.19 -3.20
CA THR A 11 -8.00 -3.62 -4.34
C THR A 11 -8.91 -3.55 -5.55
N PHE A 12 -8.71 -2.54 -6.39
CA PHE A 12 -9.51 -2.31 -7.57
C PHE A 12 -8.62 -2.40 -8.81
N ASP A 13 -9.12 -3.11 -9.81
CA ASP A 13 -8.49 -3.31 -11.10
C ASP A 13 -9.58 -3.27 -12.18
N TYR A 14 -9.20 -3.33 -13.46
CA TYR A 14 -10.15 -3.45 -14.57
C TYR A 14 -9.92 -4.74 -15.32
N ALA A 15 -11.01 -5.44 -15.66
CA ALA A 15 -10.91 -6.57 -16.57
C ALA A 15 -10.44 -6.06 -17.94
N VAL A 16 -9.27 -6.55 -18.39
CA VAL A 16 -8.60 -6.09 -19.62
C VAL A 16 -9.49 -6.16 -20.87
N ASP A 17 -10.44 -7.10 -20.88
CA ASP A 17 -11.32 -7.35 -22.02
C ASP A 17 -12.61 -6.52 -22.01
N SER A 18 -13.09 -6.07 -20.85
CA SER A 18 -14.40 -5.41 -20.71
C SER A 18 -14.36 -4.03 -20.05
N PHE A 19 -13.21 -3.63 -19.47
CA PHE A 19 -13.07 -2.47 -18.60
C PHE A 19 -14.05 -2.45 -17.41
N ASP A 20 -14.63 -3.60 -17.07
CA ASP A 20 -15.48 -3.71 -15.89
C ASP A 20 -14.60 -3.61 -14.63
N PRO A 21 -15.06 -2.87 -13.60
CA PRO A 21 -14.34 -2.77 -12.34
C PRO A 21 -14.32 -4.14 -11.66
N LEU A 22 -13.12 -4.57 -11.27
CA LEU A 22 -12.86 -5.81 -10.56
C LEU A 22 -12.36 -5.48 -9.16
N VAL A 23 -13.19 -5.75 -8.17
CA VAL A 23 -12.81 -5.66 -6.76
C VAL A 23 -12.20 -6.98 -6.31
N ARG A 24 -10.98 -6.94 -5.79
CA ARG A 24 -10.29 -8.09 -5.20
C ARG A 24 -9.97 -7.81 -3.74
N ALA A 25 -10.68 -8.50 -2.86
CA ALA A 25 -10.28 -8.57 -1.46
C ALA A 25 -8.95 -9.33 -1.36
N CYS A 26 -7.98 -8.74 -0.66
CA CYS A 26 -6.74 -9.39 -0.32
C CYS A 26 -6.53 -9.42 1.20
N THR A 27 -6.04 -10.57 1.68
CA THR A 27 -5.63 -10.80 3.05
C THR A 27 -4.49 -11.80 3.01
N GLY A 28 -3.39 -11.49 3.67
CA GLY A 28 -2.20 -12.32 3.57
C GLY A 28 -1.03 -11.76 4.37
N ALA A 29 0.07 -12.49 4.31
CA ALA A 29 1.35 -12.08 4.86
C ALA A 29 2.34 -11.86 3.72
N GLY A 30 3.37 -11.07 4.00
CA GLY A 30 4.46 -10.84 3.09
C GLY A 30 5.58 -10.07 3.78
N THR A 31 6.27 -9.23 3.03
CA THR A 31 7.44 -8.51 3.51
C THR A 31 7.38 -7.04 3.20
N TRP A 32 8.11 -6.25 3.98
CA TRP A 32 8.39 -4.87 3.66
C TRP A 32 9.89 -4.60 3.61
N SER A 33 10.29 -3.66 2.76
CA SER A 33 11.65 -3.12 2.70
C SER A 33 11.62 -1.60 2.75
N TYR A 34 12.65 -1.01 3.34
CA TYR A 34 12.80 0.44 3.36
C TYR A 34 13.61 0.87 2.14
N ASP A 35 13.04 1.76 1.31
CA ASP A 35 13.75 2.36 0.18
C ASP A 35 14.21 3.79 0.53
N PRO A 36 15.52 3.97 0.82
CA PRO A 36 16.04 5.25 1.25
C PRO A 36 16.18 6.23 0.07
N ALA A 37 15.65 7.44 0.26
CA ALA A 37 15.78 8.53 -0.71
C ALA A 37 16.52 9.74 -0.12
N GLN A 38 16.75 10.78 -0.92
CA GLN A 38 17.34 12.02 -0.41
C GLN A 38 16.29 12.92 0.25
N GLY A 39 16.38 13.05 1.57
CA GLY A 39 15.54 13.94 2.38
C GLY A 39 14.42 13.22 3.13
N PRO A 40 14.01 13.70 4.32
CA PRO A 40 13.12 12.95 5.21
C PRO A 40 11.71 12.67 4.64
N TYR A 41 11.26 13.45 3.65
CA TYR A 41 9.92 13.33 3.06
C TYR A 41 9.88 12.57 1.73
N SER A 42 11.02 12.07 1.26
CA SER A 42 11.11 11.27 0.03
C SER A 42 11.31 9.78 0.29
N GLN A 43 11.48 9.37 1.56
CA GLN A 43 11.68 7.96 1.89
C GLN A 43 10.42 7.17 1.58
N GLN A 44 10.63 5.94 1.12
CA GLN A 44 9.56 5.02 0.76
C GLN A 44 9.70 3.73 1.53
N VAL A 45 8.58 3.02 1.66
CA VAL A 45 8.55 1.65 2.12
C VAL A 45 7.86 0.83 1.06
N ASP A 46 8.57 -0.18 0.57
CA ASP A 46 7.98 -1.14 -0.34
C ASP A 46 7.31 -2.24 0.46
N VAL A 47 6.07 -2.57 0.14
CA VAL A 47 5.31 -3.62 0.82
C VAL A 47 4.81 -4.61 -0.21
N SER A 48 5.31 -5.85 -0.13
CA SER A 48 4.88 -6.93 -1.01
C SER A 48 4.09 -7.95 -0.22
N ILE A 49 2.84 -8.17 -0.60
CA ILE A 49 1.95 -9.18 -0.04
C ILE A 49 1.49 -10.08 -1.18
N ASP A 50 1.85 -11.37 -1.16
CA ASP A 50 1.59 -12.31 -2.26
C ASP A 50 0.12 -12.35 -2.72
N ALA A 51 -0.80 -12.14 -1.79
CA ALA A 51 -2.24 -12.17 -2.04
C ALA A 51 -2.81 -10.85 -2.58
N CYS A 52 -2.05 -9.76 -2.55
CA CYS A 52 -2.48 -8.43 -2.98
C CYS A 52 -1.81 -8.07 -4.33
N PRO A 53 -2.56 -7.54 -5.31
CA PRO A 53 -1.97 -7.03 -6.54
C PRO A 53 -1.04 -5.83 -6.29
N VAL A 54 -0.13 -5.61 -7.24
CA VAL A 54 1.00 -4.65 -7.28
C VAL A 54 0.66 -3.21 -6.83
N ALA A 55 -0.61 -2.82 -6.81
CA ALA A 55 -1.04 -1.48 -6.35
C ALA A 55 -0.71 -1.20 -4.87
N THR A 56 -0.34 -2.20 -4.06
CA THR A 56 0.03 -2.02 -2.66
C THR A 56 1.51 -1.70 -2.42
N ASP A 57 2.31 -1.61 -3.48
CA ASP A 57 3.74 -1.84 -3.38
C ASP A 57 4.54 -0.63 -2.90
N SER A 58 4.03 0.61 -2.97
CA SER A 58 4.78 1.79 -2.55
C SER A 58 4.02 2.63 -1.52
N TRP A 59 4.60 2.75 -0.32
CA TRP A 59 4.07 3.55 0.77
C TRP A 59 4.91 4.81 0.96
N SER A 60 4.23 5.95 1.04
CA SER A 60 4.84 7.27 1.23
C SER A 60 4.81 7.68 2.70
N LEU A 61 5.73 8.58 3.07
CA LEU A 61 5.73 9.20 4.39
C LEU A 61 4.85 10.46 4.44
N TYR A 62 4.12 10.62 5.55
CA TYR A 62 3.45 11.86 5.94
C TYR A 62 3.58 12.11 7.44
N GLY A 63 3.01 13.22 7.92
CA GLY A 63 3.06 13.60 9.33
C GLY A 63 4.21 14.56 9.63
N THR A 64 4.74 14.49 10.85
CA THR A 64 5.86 15.34 11.30
C THR A 64 7.12 14.52 11.47
N HIS A 65 8.25 15.21 11.64
CA HIS A 65 9.53 14.56 11.89
C HIS A 65 9.53 13.74 13.19
N GLU A 66 8.81 14.18 14.23
CA GLU A 66 8.68 13.47 15.51
C GLU A 66 7.70 12.30 15.46
N SER A 67 6.76 12.32 14.51
CA SER A 67 5.73 11.30 14.36
C SER A 67 5.44 11.03 12.89
N PRO A 68 6.40 10.44 12.14
CA PRO A 68 6.17 10.05 10.77
C PRO A 68 5.13 8.94 10.71
N LYS A 69 4.33 8.96 9.65
CA LYS A 69 3.33 7.94 9.36
C LYS A 69 3.53 7.47 7.92
N LEU A 70 3.27 6.19 7.68
CA LEU A 70 3.28 5.62 6.35
C LEU A 70 1.85 5.54 5.84
N PHE A 71 1.63 5.99 4.62
CA PHE A 71 0.35 5.87 3.95
C PHE A 71 0.50 5.39 2.52
N THR A 72 -0.58 4.80 2.03
CA THR A 72 -0.78 4.54 0.62
C THR A 72 -2.24 4.78 0.30
N PHE A 73 -2.51 5.03 -0.98
CA PHE A 73 -3.86 5.07 -1.50
C PHE A 73 -4.12 3.74 -2.20
N ILE A 74 -5.18 3.05 -1.81
CA ILE A 74 -5.62 1.80 -2.43
C ILE A 74 -7.11 1.98 -2.69
N GLY A 75 -7.59 1.66 -3.89
CA GLY A 75 -8.99 1.85 -4.20
C GLY A 75 -9.23 2.07 -5.68
N ASP A 76 -10.49 2.37 -6.00
CA ASP A 76 -10.89 2.81 -7.32
C ASP A 76 -10.15 4.11 -7.71
N PRO A 77 -9.63 4.25 -8.95
CA PRO A 77 -8.98 5.46 -9.42
C PRO A 77 -9.78 6.75 -9.27
N ASP A 78 -11.11 6.67 -9.29
CA ASP A 78 -12.03 7.80 -9.06
C ASP A 78 -12.35 8.00 -7.57
N SER A 79 -12.08 7.01 -6.71
CA SER A 79 -12.36 7.05 -5.28
C SER A 79 -11.36 6.24 -4.45
N TRP A 80 -10.13 6.75 -4.37
CA TRP A 80 -9.07 6.11 -3.60
C TRP A 80 -9.37 6.18 -2.09
N GLU A 81 -9.11 5.08 -1.38
CA GLU A 81 -9.13 5.07 0.08
C GLU A 81 -7.71 5.24 0.65
N LEU A 82 -7.60 6.00 1.73
CA LEU A 82 -6.34 6.21 2.44
C LEU A 82 -6.10 5.08 3.45
N TYR A 83 -5.04 4.32 3.24
CA TYR A 83 -4.55 3.33 4.19
C TYR A 83 -3.35 3.90 4.94
N THR A 84 -3.32 3.71 6.27
CA THR A 84 -2.18 4.10 7.11
C THR A 84 -1.62 2.86 7.78
N LEU A 85 -0.31 2.65 7.66
CA LEU A 85 0.36 1.52 8.27
C LEU A 85 0.45 1.77 9.77
N ARG A 86 0.03 0.77 10.55
CA ARG A 86 0.13 0.79 12.01
C ARG A 86 1.16 -0.25 12.43
N ARG A 87 1.98 0.14 13.39
CA ARG A 87 2.86 -0.81 14.10
C ARG A 87 2.03 -1.45 15.21
N ASP A 88 1.95 -2.77 15.19
CA ASP A 88 1.44 -3.56 16.31
C ASP A 88 2.53 -3.83 17.35
#